data_AF-A0A8X6SY18-F1
#
_entry.id   AF-A0A8X6SY18-F1
#
_cell.length_a   1.000
_cell.length_b   1.000
_cell.length_c   1.000
_cell.angle_alpha   90.00
_cell.angle_beta   90.00
_cell.angle_gamma   90.00
#
_symmetry.space_group_name_H-M   'P 1'
#
loop_
_entity.id
_entity.type
_entity.pdbx_description
1 polymer ?
#
loop_
_entity_poly.entity_id
_entity_poly.type
_entity_poly.pdbx_seq_one_letter_code
_entity_poly.pdbx_strand_id
1 'polypeptide(L)'
;MSFLEIRRSVKRKATVIVFTKTIKITQIGSTIPDKIAFEMHRTQLFYYKSRQCSNYWEFGHSQKFCHSLIICRSCSFNHSEKECKENDEEKCESCGDDNEEKNTKKKLKF
;
A
#
# COMPACT_ATOMS: atom_id res chain seq x y z
N MET A 1 9.06 30.05 -21.56
CA MET A 1 8.69 30.57 -20.22
C MET A 1 9.21 29.59 -19.19
N SER A 2 10.13 30.02 -18.31
CA SER A 2 10.63 29.20 -17.20
C SER A 2 10.10 29.76 -15.89
N PHE A 3 9.42 28.91 -15.11
CA PHE A 3 9.05 29.24 -13.73
C PHE A 3 10.28 29.04 -12.84
N LEU A 4 10.60 30.04 -12.03
CA LEU A 4 11.69 29.96 -11.07
C LEU A 4 11.24 29.21 -9.82
N GLU A 5 10.01 29.48 -9.37
CA GLU A 5 9.54 28.96 -8.11
C GLU A 5 8.00 28.91 -8.06
N ILE A 6 7.46 27.83 -7.49
CA ILE A 6 6.04 27.70 -7.16
C ILE A 6 5.97 27.32 -5.68
N ARG A 7 5.39 28.19 -4.84
CA ARG A 7 5.20 27.93 -3.40
C ARG A 7 3.74 28.08 -3.00
N ARG A 8 3.28 27.21 -2.10
CA ARG A 8 1.94 27.32 -1.50
C ARG A 8 2.00 28.25 -0.29
N SER A 9 1.08 29.21 -0.21
CA SER A 9 0.99 30.09 0.95
C SER A 9 0.56 29.30 2.17
N VAL A 10 1.21 29.55 3.31
CA VAL A 10 0.90 28.92 4.59
C VAL A 10 0.29 29.93 5.54
N LYS A 11 -0.66 29.50 6.36
CA LYS A 11 -1.20 30.26 7.48
C LYS A 11 -0.78 29.57 8.77
N ARG A 12 -0.21 30.33 9.69
CA ARG A 12 0.09 29.83 11.05
C ARG A 12 -1.13 30.07 11.93
N LYS A 13 -1.70 29.02 12.51
CA LYS A 13 -2.75 29.11 13.53
C LYS A 13 -2.20 28.48 14.81
N ALA A 14 -1.98 29.32 15.83
CA ALA A 14 -1.35 28.93 17.10
C ALA A 14 -0.05 28.12 16.87
N THR A 15 -0.12 26.80 17.03
CA THR A 15 1.00 25.85 16.96
C THR A 15 1.10 25.07 15.64
N VAL A 16 0.13 25.19 14.73
CA VAL A 16 0.07 24.40 13.49
C VAL A 16 0.21 25.28 12.25
N ILE A 17 1.06 24.84 11.32
CA ILE A 17 1.18 25.41 9.98
C ILE A 17 0.12 24.76 9.09
N VAL A 18 -0.80 25.58 8.56
CA VAL A 18 -1.88 25.12 7.68
C VAL A 18 -1.60 25.60 6.26
N PHE A 19 -1.53 24.66 5.31
CA PHE A 19 -1.42 25.01 3.89
C PHE A 19 -2.73 25.62 3.39
N THR A 20 -2.64 26.78 2.73
CA THR A 20 -3.81 27.41 2.11
C THR A 20 -4.00 26.93 0.67
N LYS A 21 -5.17 27.22 0.09
CA LYS A 21 -5.43 26.98 -1.34
C LYS A 21 -4.76 28.00 -2.27
N THR A 22 -3.99 28.94 -1.72
CA THR A 22 -3.32 30.00 -2.49
C THR A 22 -1.90 29.58 -2.83
N ILE A 23 -1.48 29.79 -4.08
CA ILE A 23 -0.13 29.55 -4.56
C ILE A 23 0.49 30.86 -5.04
N LYS A 24 1.80 31.03 -4.82
CA LYS A 24 2.62 32.11 -5.34
C LYS A 24 3.57 31.52 -6.40
N ILE A 25 3.52 32.08 -7.59
CA ILE A 25 4.35 31.67 -8.72
C ILE A 25 5.31 32.81 -9.02
N THR A 26 6.61 32.51 -9.04
CA THR A 26 7.67 33.43 -9.42
C THR A 26 8.22 33.01 -10.78
N GLN A 27 8.21 33.94 -11.73
CA GLN A 27 8.71 33.74 -13.08
C GLN A 27 9.90 34.67 -13.33
N ILE A 28 10.86 34.21 -14.12
CA ILE A 28 11.89 35.09 -14.69
C ILE A 28 11.35 35.69 -15.99
N GLY A 29 11.21 37.01 -16.03
CA GLY A 29 10.75 37.72 -17.22
C GLY A 29 10.41 39.18 -16.93
N SER A 30 10.26 39.98 -17.98
CA SER A 30 9.84 41.38 -17.92
C SER A 30 8.33 41.57 -18.01
N THR A 31 7.58 40.52 -18.35
CA THR A 31 6.13 40.55 -18.55
C THR A 31 5.42 39.51 -17.70
N ILE A 32 4.23 39.89 -17.21
CA ILE A 32 3.33 39.00 -16.48
C ILE A 32 2.48 38.25 -17.52
N PRO A 33 2.34 36.92 -17.44
CA PRO A 33 1.51 36.17 -18.36
C PRO A 33 0.02 36.45 -18.13
N ASP A 34 -0.75 36.52 -19.21
CA ASP A 34 -2.21 36.74 -19.15
C ASP A 34 -2.97 35.54 -18.57
N LYS A 35 -2.44 34.32 -18.75
CA LYS A 35 -3.06 33.07 -18.29
C LYS A 35 -2.00 32.10 -17.77
N ILE A 36 -2.32 31.42 -16.67
CA ILE A 36 -1.48 30.37 -16.08
C ILE A 36 -2.34 29.11 -15.92
N ALA A 37 -1.89 28.00 -16.48
CA ALA A 37 -2.48 26.68 -16.29
C ALA A 37 -1.57 25.82 -15.40
N PHE A 38 -2.13 25.17 -14.40
CA PHE A 38 -1.42 24.20 -13.57
C PHE A 38 -2.33 23.01 -13.25
N GLU A 39 -1.75 21.82 -13.19
CA GLU A 39 -2.45 20.60 -12.81
C GLU A 39 -2.03 20.17 -11.40
N MET A 40 -3.02 19.81 -10.57
CA MET A 40 -2.78 19.30 -9.23
C MET A 40 -2.96 17.79 -9.21
N HIS A 41 -1.86 17.05 -9.11
CA HIS A 41 -1.92 15.61 -8.85
C HIS A 41 -1.95 15.36 -7.34
N ARG A 42 -2.90 14.54 -6.90
CA ARG A 42 -2.87 13.97 -5.55
C ARG A 42 -1.81 12.88 -5.52
N THR A 43 -0.76 13.08 -4.73
CA THR A 43 0.18 12.00 -4.43
C THR A 43 -0.43 11.11 -3.35
N GLN A 44 -0.51 9.81 -3.62
CA GLN A 44 -0.81 8.82 -2.60
C GLN A 44 0.50 8.20 -2.12
N LEU A 45 0.57 7.83 -0.84
CA LEU A 45 1.68 7.03 -0.34
C LEU A 45 1.69 5.69 -1.08
N PHE A 46 2.82 5.36 -1.68
CA PHE A 46 3.02 4.06 -2.30
C PHE A 46 3.42 3.06 -1.22
N TYR A 47 2.52 2.11 -0.92
CA TYR A 47 2.83 0.98 -0.07
C TYR A 47 3.27 -0.19 -0.94
N TYR A 48 4.48 -0.72 -0.70
CA TYR A 48 4.91 -1.95 -1.36
C TYR A 48 4.00 -3.09 -0.91
N LYS A 49 3.47 -3.88 -1.85
CA LYS A 49 2.68 -5.07 -1.51
C LYS A 49 3.59 -6.04 -0.75
N SER A 50 3.22 -6.40 0.48
CA SER A 50 3.94 -7.44 1.22
C SER A 50 3.91 -8.73 0.42
N ARG A 51 5.07 -9.36 0.26
CA ARG A 51 5.16 -10.66 -0.40
C ARG A 51 4.77 -11.72 0.61
N GLN A 52 3.74 -12.49 0.28
CA GLN A 52 3.35 -13.68 1.04
C GLN A 52 3.92 -14.91 0.33
N CYS A 53 4.56 -15.79 1.10
CA CYS A 53 5.08 -17.04 0.57
C CYS A 53 3.94 -18.02 0.28
N SER A 54 3.97 -18.73 -0.86
CA SER A 54 2.96 -19.76 -1.18
C SER A 54 3.33 -21.16 -0.68
N ASN A 55 4.48 -21.33 -0.03
CA ASN A 55 4.83 -22.57 0.69
C ASN A 55 4.47 -22.46 2.17
N TYR A 56 4.81 -21.34 2.82
CA TYR A 56 4.69 -21.17 4.27
C TYR A 56 3.69 -20.09 4.71
N TRP A 57 2.99 -19.45 3.77
CA TRP A 57 1.98 -18.40 3.99
C TRP A 57 2.40 -17.19 4.85
N GLU A 58 3.65 -17.15 5.27
CA GLU A 58 4.28 -16.05 5.99
C GLU A 58 4.69 -14.90 5.06
N PHE A 59 4.75 -13.70 5.63
CA PHE A 59 5.18 -12.50 4.93
C PHE A 59 6.71 -12.34 4.97
N GLY A 60 7.26 -11.69 3.94
CA GLY A 60 8.66 -11.25 3.93
C GLY A 60 9.56 -11.99 2.93
N HIS A 61 9.09 -13.08 2.33
CA HIS A 61 9.81 -13.77 1.26
C HIS A 61 8.86 -14.33 0.20
N SER A 62 9.42 -14.68 -0.97
CA SER A 62 8.70 -15.41 -2.01
C SER A 62 9.00 -16.90 -1.93
N GLN A 63 8.16 -17.74 -2.53
CA GLN A 63 8.34 -19.19 -2.64
C GLN A 63 9.76 -19.61 -3.06
N LYS A 64 10.36 -18.90 -4.04
CA LYS A 64 11.71 -19.17 -4.55
C LYS A 64 12.84 -19.10 -3.50
N PHE A 65 12.61 -18.36 -2.42
CA PHE A 65 13.57 -18.15 -1.32
C PHE A 65 13.06 -18.77 -0.01
N CYS A 66 12.04 -19.63 -0.08
CA CYS A 66 11.51 -20.32 1.08
C CYS A 66 12.41 -21.50 1.43
N HIS A 67 12.79 -21.59 2.70
CA HIS A 67 13.56 -22.71 3.26
C HIS A 67 12.70 -23.57 4.21
N SER A 68 11.42 -23.22 4.34
CA SER A 68 10.45 -23.93 5.18
C SER A 68 9.79 -25.07 4.41
N LEU A 69 9.15 -25.97 5.17
CA LEU A 69 8.27 -26.99 4.63
C LEU A 69 7.02 -26.37 4.00
N ILE A 70 6.41 -27.10 3.06
CA ILE A 70 5.15 -26.70 2.44
C ILE A 70 4.04 -26.95 3.46
N ILE A 71 3.26 -25.92 3.77
CA ILE A 71 2.07 -26.03 4.60
C ILE A 71 0.79 -25.81 3.78
N CYS A 72 -0.23 -26.56 4.16
CA CYS A 72 -1.56 -26.43 3.59
C CYS A 72 -2.16 -25.09 3.94
N ARG A 73 -2.77 -24.44 2.95
CA ARG A 73 -3.50 -23.19 3.20
C ARG A 73 -4.75 -23.40 4.05
N SER A 74 -5.37 -24.57 3.96
CA SER A 74 -6.65 -24.86 4.59
C SER A 74 -6.48 -25.30 6.03
N CYS A 75 -5.60 -26.28 6.31
CA CYS A 75 -5.45 -26.87 7.64
C CYS A 75 -4.10 -26.59 8.31
N SER A 76 -3.19 -25.85 7.66
CA SER A 76 -1.86 -25.49 8.20
C SER A 76 -0.96 -26.68 8.58
N PHE A 77 -1.22 -27.88 8.05
CA PHE A 77 -0.34 -29.05 8.19
C PHE A 77 0.67 -29.18 7.04
N ASN A 78 1.73 -29.97 7.27
CA ASN A 78 2.82 -30.20 6.32
C ASN A 78 2.41 -31.13 5.15
N HIS A 79 1.62 -30.59 4.23
CA HIS A 79 1.29 -31.19 2.93
C HIS A 79 0.87 -30.10 1.94
N SER A 80 0.72 -30.45 0.66
CA SER A 80 0.15 -29.53 -0.33
C SER A 80 -1.38 -29.48 -0.25
N GLU A 81 -2.01 -28.36 -0.66
CA GLU A 81 -3.47 -28.20 -0.64
C GLU A 81 -4.23 -29.32 -1.39
N LYS A 82 -3.58 -29.95 -2.39
CA LYS A 82 -4.15 -31.08 -3.15
C LYS A 82 -4.21 -32.39 -2.36
N GLU A 83 -3.39 -32.52 -1.34
CA GLU A 83 -3.28 -33.71 -0.47
C GLU A 83 -4.06 -33.52 0.84
N CYS A 84 -4.67 -32.35 1.03
CA CYS A 84 -5.51 -32.05 2.18
C CYS A 84 -6.75 -32.93 2.14
N LYS A 85 -7.02 -33.62 3.26
CA LYS A 85 -8.24 -34.41 3.38
C LYS A 85 -9.37 -33.49 3.82
N GLU A 86 -10.59 -33.75 3.35
CA GLU A 86 -11.79 -32.96 3.71
C GLU A 86 -12.10 -32.97 5.22
N ASN A 87 -11.48 -33.87 6.00
CA ASN A 87 -11.66 -33.99 7.45
C ASN A 87 -10.59 -33.25 8.27
N ASP A 88 -9.65 -32.55 7.64
CA ASP A 88 -8.67 -31.76 8.37
C ASP A 88 -9.33 -30.44 8.80
N GLU A 89 -9.33 -30.14 10.11
CA GLU A 89 -9.90 -28.90 10.65
C GLU A 89 -9.26 -27.67 9.99
N GLU A 90 -10.09 -26.74 9.52
CA GLU A 90 -9.59 -25.50 8.93
C GLU A 90 -8.84 -24.70 9.99
N LYS A 91 -7.59 -24.36 9.69
CA LYS A 91 -6.72 -23.63 10.61
C LYS A 91 -5.88 -22.65 9.82
N CYS A 92 -5.87 -21.41 10.29
CA CYS A 92 -5.01 -20.37 9.73
C CYS A 92 -3.62 -20.38 10.40
N GLU A 93 -2.55 -20.52 9.63
CA GLU A 93 -1.16 -20.49 10.13
C GLU A 93 -0.87 -19.20 10.93
N SER A 94 -1.36 -18.06 10.45
CA SER A 94 -1.03 -16.76 11.03
C SER A 94 -1.79 -16.42 12.31
N CYS A 95 -2.94 -17.04 12.59
CA CYS A 95 -3.71 -16.77 13.82
C CYS A 95 -4.01 -18.00 14.68
N GLY A 96 -3.79 -19.22 14.19
CA GLY A 96 -4.04 -20.46 14.91
C GLY A 96 -5.51 -20.79 15.17
N ASP A 97 -6.42 -19.88 14.86
CA ASP A 97 -7.87 -20.01 15.04
C ASP A 97 -8.55 -20.72 13.85
N ASP A 98 -9.62 -21.43 14.21
CA ASP A 98 -10.58 -22.22 13.43
C ASP A 98 -11.81 -21.40 12.96
N ASN A 99 -11.82 -20.10 13.24
CA ASN A 99 -12.93 -19.21 12.88
C ASN A 99 -12.85 -18.74 11.42
N GLU A 100 -13.88 -19.04 10.63
CA GLU A 100 -14.05 -18.73 9.20
C GLU A 100 -13.97 -17.22 8.82
N GLU A 101 -13.86 -16.29 9.77
CA GLU A 101 -13.94 -14.85 9.45
C GLU A 101 -12.75 -14.27 8.66
N LYS A 102 -11.71 -15.04 8.32
CA LYS A 102 -10.47 -14.46 7.77
C LYS A 102 -9.92 -15.06 6.47
N ASN A 103 -10.74 -15.79 5.69
CA ASN A 103 -10.48 -15.98 4.26
C ASN A 103 -11.41 -15.14 3.37
N THR A 104 -12.01 -14.06 3.92
CA THR A 104 -12.49 -13.02 3.03
C THR A 104 -11.27 -12.51 2.28
N LYS A 105 -11.23 -12.83 0.98
CA LYS A 105 -10.54 -12.05 -0.04
C LYS A 105 -10.96 -10.61 0.18
N LYS A 106 -10.32 -9.89 1.10
CA LYS A 106 -10.13 -8.46 0.99
C LYS A 106 -9.26 -8.33 -0.25
N LYS A 107 -9.92 -8.41 -1.41
CA LYS A 107 -9.57 -7.60 -2.57
C LYS A 107 -9.49 -6.19 -1.99
N LEU A 108 -8.30 -5.84 -1.50
CA LEU A 108 -7.84 -4.48 -1.50
C LEU A 108 -7.90 -4.09 -2.98
N LYS A 109 -9.08 -3.60 -3.37
CA LYS A 109 -9.25 -2.81 -4.57
C LYS A 109 -8.41 -1.57 -4.30
N PHE A 110 -7.21 -1.58 -4.87
CA PHE A 110 -6.43 -0.37 -5.10
C PHE A 110 -7.08 0.37 -6.25
#